data_AF-A0A6J2CCM5-F1
#
_entry.id   AF-A0A6J2CCM5-F1
#
_cell.length_a   1.000
_cell.length_b   1.000
_cell.length_c   1.000
_cell.angle_alpha   90.00
_cell.angle_beta   90.00
_cell.angle_gamma   90.00
#
_symmetry.space_group_name_H-M   'P 1'
#
loop_
_entity.id
_entity.type
_entity.pdbx_description
1 polymer ?
#
loop_
_entity_poly.entity_id
_entity_poly.type
_entity_poly.pdbx_seq_one_letter_code
_entity_poly.pdbx_strand_id
1 'polypeptide(L)'
;MGSEDHGAQNPSCKIMTFRPTMEEFKDFNKYVAYIESQGAHRAGLAKIIPPKEWKPRQTYDDIDDVVIPAPIQQVVTGQSGLFTQYNIQKKAMTVGEYRRLANSEKYCTPRHQDFDDLERKYWKNLTFVSPIYGADISGSLYDDDVAQWNIGSLRTILDMVERECGTIIEGVNTPYLYFGMWKTTFAWHTEDMDLYSINYLHFGEPKSWYAIPPEHGKRLERLAIGFFPGSSQGCDAFLRHKMTLISPIILKKYGIPFSRH
;
A
#
# COMPACT_ATOMS: atom_id res chain seq x y z
N MET A 1 29.10 32.28 17.04
CA MET A 1 27.78 31.68 16.74
C MET A 1 28.04 30.37 16.04
N GLY A 2 28.07 29.28 16.80
CA GLY A 2 28.18 27.94 16.22
C GLY A 2 26.83 27.58 15.62
N SER A 3 26.81 27.26 14.33
CA SER A 3 25.68 26.57 13.71
C SER A 3 25.50 25.25 14.46
N GLU A 4 24.41 25.11 15.21
CA GLU A 4 23.99 23.83 15.76
C GLU A 4 23.70 22.91 14.57
N ASP A 5 24.62 21.99 14.30
CA ASP A 5 24.44 20.89 13.36
C ASP A 5 23.41 19.95 13.99
N HIS A 6 22.12 20.27 13.84
CA HIS A 6 21.05 19.35 14.13
C HIS A 6 21.15 18.20 13.12
N GLY A 7 21.92 17.17 13.48
CA GLY A 7 22.11 15.98 12.65
C GLY A 7 20.79 15.49 12.08
N ALA A 8 20.81 15.12 10.79
CA ALA A 8 19.59 14.77 10.05
C ALA A 8 18.74 13.73 10.81
N GLN A 9 17.48 14.08 11.09
CA GLN A 9 16.53 13.18 11.75
C GLN A 9 16.38 11.87 10.96
N ASN A 10 16.16 10.76 11.67
CA ASN A 10 16.08 9.39 11.12
C ASN A 10 17.24 9.04 10.15
N PRO A 11 18.51 9.09 10.57
CA PRO A 11 19.67 8.81 9.70
C PRO A 11 19.71 7.38 9.17
N SER A 12 19.01 6.45 9.83
CA SER A 12 18.89 5.05 9.38
C SER A 12 17.75 4.79 8.40
N CYS A 13 16.95 5.82 8.05
CA CYS A 13 15.83 5.72 7.11
C CYS A 13 14.85 4.57 7.45
N LYS A 14 14.59 4.36 8.75
CA LYS A 14 13.70 3.29 9.24
C LYS A 14 12.26 3.77 9.25
N ILE A 15 11.33 2.84 8.99
CA ILE A 15 9.89 3.09 9.10
C ILE A 15 9.59 3.50 10.56
N MET A 16 8.96 4.66 10.72
CA MET A 16 8.57 5.20 12.02
C MET A 16 7.09 4.91 12.30
N THR A 17 6.75 4.69 13.57
CA THR A 17 5.37 4.54 14.03
C THR A 17 5.00 5.67 14.98
N PHE A 18 3.94 6.40 14.66
CA PHE A 18 3.42 7.53 15.43
C PHE A 18 2.09 7.18 16.09
N ARG A 19 1.80 7.84 17.21
CA ARG A 19 0.61 7.61 18.05
C ARG A 19 0.05 8.96 18.51
N PRO A 20 -0.61 9.72 17.62
CA PRO A 20 -1.15 11.03 17.97
C PRO A 20 -2.18 10.94 19.10
N THR A 21 -2.23 11.98 19.92
CA THR A 21 -3.40 12.32 20.73
C THR A 21 -4.56 12.77 19.83
N MET A 22 -5.80 12.78 20.33
CA MET A 22 -6.94 13.28 19.56
C MET A 22 -6.77 14.75 19.14
N GLU A 23 -6.07 15.56 19.93
CA GLU A 23 -5.79 16.96 19.57
C GLU A 23 -4.83 17.05 18.38
N GLU A 24 -3.75 16.28 18.39
CA GLU A 24 -2.80 16.21 17.27
C GLU A 24 -3.44 15.59 16.02
N PHE A 25 -4.39 14.67 16.20
CA PHE A 25 -5.08 13.97 15.12
C PHE A 25 -6.16 14.83 14.42
N LYS A 26 -6.52 16.01 14.95
CA LYS A 26 -7.53 16.87 14.31
C LYS A 26 -7.09 17.44 12.97
N ASP A 27 -5.81 17.77 12.82
CA ASP A 27 -5.27 18.45 11.65
C ASP A 27 -4.29 17.53 10.90
N PHE A 28 -4.79 16.90 9.84
CA PHE A 28 -4.02 16.00 8.99
C PHE A 28 -2.76 16.67 8.42
N ASN A 29 -2.89 17.85 7.80
CA ASN A 29 -1.79 18.53 7.13
C ASN A 29 -0.69 18.92 8.13
N LYS A 30 -1.07 19.46 9.30
CA LYS A 30 -0.13 19.80 10.36
C LYS A 30 0.59 18.56 10.90
N TYR A 31 -0.12 17.43 11.03
CA TYR A 31 0.48 16.20 11.53
C TYR A 31 1.42 15.56 10.51
N VAL A 32 1.11 15.62 9.21
CA VAL A 32 2.02 15.20 8.14
C VAL A 32 3.32 16.02 8.19
N ALA A 33 3.22 17.34 8.28
CA ALA A 33 4.41 18.20 8.44
C ALA A 33 5.22 17.84 9.71
N TYR A 34 4.55 17.52 10.81
CA TYR A 34 5.21 17.07 12.04
C TYR A 34 5.99 15.76 11.85
N ILE A 35 5.39 14.71 11.27
CA ILE A 35 6.11 13.44 11.09
C ILE A 35 7.29 13.59 10.12
N GLU A 36 7.18 14.50 9.14
CA GLU A 36 8.29 14.84 8.25
C GLU A 36 9.42 15.54 8.99
N SER A 37 9.09 16.44 9.92
CA SER A 37 10.09 17.10 10.78
C SER A 37 10.83 16.12 11.69
N GLN A 38 10.24 14.94 11.97
CA GLN A 38 10.90 13.83 12.67
C GLN A 38 11.68 12.88 11.73
N GLY A 39 11.72 13.16 10.42
CA GLY A 39 12.44 12.35 9.43
C GLY A 39 11.68 11.12 8.92
N ALA A 40 10.35 11.04 9.08
CA ALA A 40 9.56 9.89 8.65
C ALA A 40 9.62 9.64 7.13
N HIS A 41 9.59 10.70 6.33
CA HIS A 41 9.63 10.66 4.86
C HIS A 41 10.87 9.93 4.31
N ARG A 42 11.98 9.94 5.07
CA ARG A 42 13.23 9.30 4.66
C ARG A 42 13.12 7.79 4.48
N ALA A 43 12.18 7.15 5.18
CA ALA A 43 11.92 5.72 5.03
C ALA A 43 11.05 5.38 3.80
N GLY A 44 10.36 6.39 3.23
CA GLY A 44 9.35 6.19 2.19
C GLY A 44 8.02 5.61 2.68
N LEU A 45 7.90 5.29 3.98
CA LEU A 45 6.69 4.80 4.60
C LEU A 45 6.70 5.13 6.11
N ALA A 46 5.55 5.51 6.64
CA ALA A 46 5.32 5.71 8.06
C ALA A 46 3.99 5.08 8.48
N LYS A 47 3.91 4.62 9.73
CA LYS A 47 2.65 4.15 10.32
C LYS A 47 2.13 5.16 11.33
N ILE A 48 0.83 5.38 11.31
CA ILE A 48 0.13 6.21 12.29
C ILE A 48 -0.95 5.33 12.90
N ILE A 49 -0.91 5.18 14.22
CA ILE A 49 -1.93 4.45 14.96
C ILE A 49 -2.85 5.51 15.58
N PRO A 50 -4.10 5.64 15.09
CA PRO A 50 -4.99 6.69 15.54
C PRO A 50 -5.33 6.56 17.04
N PRO A 51 -5.84 7.63 17.66
CA PRO A 51 -6.40 7.58 19.01
C PRO A 51 -7.44 6.46 19.13
N LYS A 52 -7.49 5.76 20.28
CA LYS A 52 -8.34 4.57 20.46
C LYS A 52 -9.84 4.90 20.40
N GLU A 53 -10.18 6.13 20.76
CA GLU A 53 -11.53 6.69 20.74
C GLU A 53 -12.01 7.04 19.32
N TRP A 54 -11.10 7.22 18.36
CA TRP A 54 -11.47 7.54 16.98
C TRP A 54 -11.84 6.27 16.22
N LYS A 55 -12.97 6.35 15.50
CA LYS A 55 -13.44 5.31 14.58
C LYS A 55 -13.95 5.97 13.31
N PRO A 56 -13.56 5.50 12.12
CA PRO A 56 -14.07 6.04 10.87
C PRO A 56 -15.45 5.50 10.49
N ARG A 57 -15.90 4.41 11.13
CA ARG A 57 -17.19 3.78 10.89
C ARG A 57 -17.70 3.12 12.17
N GLN A 58 -19.01 3.16 12.42
CA GLN A 58 -19.61 2.49 13.59
C GLN A 58 -19.62 0.96 13.47
N THR A 59 -20.04 0.42 12.32
CA THR A 59 -20.08 -1.03 12.05
C THR A 59 -19.76 -1.32 10.58
N TYR A 60 -19.31 -2.54 10.29
CA TYR A 60 -19.07 -3.04 8.93
C TYR A 60 -20.03 -4.17 8.54
N ASP A 61 -21.13 -4.36 9.28
CA ASP A 61 -22.08 -5.46 9.02
C ASP A 61 -22.89 -5.27 7.72
N ASP A 62 -22.95 -4.05 7.20
CA ASP A 62 -23.76 -3.64 6.05
C ASP A 62 -23.00 -3.66 4.72
N ILE A 63 -21.74 -4.11 4.70
CA ILE A 63 -20.90 -4.05 3.50
C ILE A 63 -21.03 -5.27 2.59
N ASP A 64 -21.73 -6.33 3.02
CA ASP A 64 -21.78 -7.60 2.31
C ASP A 64 -22.37 -7.51 0.90
N ASP A 65 -23.29 -6.56 0.70
CA ASP A 65 -23.96 -6.30 -0.57
C ASP A 65 -23.20 -5.33 -1.47
N VAL A 66 -22.09 -4.74 -1.00
CA VAL A 66 -21.23 -3.89 -1.83
C VAL A 66 -20.68 -4.72 -2.99
N VAL A 67 -20.79 -4.18 -4.20
CA VAL A 67 -20.35 -4.85 -5.43
C VAL A 67 -18.88 -4.56 -5.67
N ILE A 68 -18.11 -5.62 -5.94
CA ILE A 68 -16.78 -5.56 -6.53
C ILE A 68 -16.96 -5.71 -8.05
N PRO A 69 -16.90 -4.63 -8.84
CA PRO A 69 -17.28 -4.66 -10.26
C PRO A 69 -16.29 -5.42 -11.14
N ALA A 70 -14.98 -5.31 -10.85
CA ALA A 70 -13.91 -5.87 -11.66
C ALA A 70 -12.82 -6.56 -10.81
N PRO A 71 -13.15 -7.65 -10.08
CA PRO A 71 -12.15 -8.38 -9.31
C PRO A 71 -11.08 -8.96 -10.24
N ILE A 72 -9.81 -8.90 -9.83
CA ILE A 72 -8.66 -9.35 -10.65
C ILE A 72 -8.01 -10.60 -10.06
N GLN A 73 -7.88 -11.65 -10.87
CA GLN A 73 -7.07 -12.81 -10.52
C GLN A 73 -5.60 -12.54 -10.84
N GLN A 74 -4.73 -12.65 -9.84
CA GLN A 74 -3.32 -12.31 -9.93
C GLN A 74 -2.49 -13.55 -10.28
N VAL A 75 -2.13 -13.68 -11.55
CA VAL A 75 -1.27 -14.75 -12.06
C VAL A 75 0.17 -14.32 -11.95
N VAL A 76 0.97 -15.03 -11.15
CA VAL A 76 2.39 -14.70 -10.96
C VAL A 76 3.27 -15.74 -11.65
N THR A 77 4.25 -15.25 -12.40
CA THR A 77 5.26 -16.06 -13.09
C THR A 77 6.64 -15.61 -12.68
N GLY A 78 7.61 -16.52 -12.64
CA GLY A 78 8.98 -16.22 -12.22
C GLY A 78 9.49 -17.18 -11.16
N GLN A 79 10.71 -16.95 -10.69
CA GLN A 79 11.40 -17.84 -9.77
C GLN A 79 12.52 -17.11 -9.03
N SER A 80 13.05 -17.75 -7.98
CA SER A 80 14.21 -17.27 -7.22
C SER A 80 14.10 -15.82 -6.74
N GLY A 81 12.89 -15.37 -6.38
CA GLY A 81 12.67 -14.03 -5.84
C GLY A 81 12.44 -12.93 -6.88
N LEU A 82 12.36 -13.26 -8.17
CA LEU A 82 12.07 -12.34 -9.26
C LEU A 82 10.81 -12.83 -9.98
N PHE A 83 9.75 -12.03 -9.97
CA PHE A 83 8.48 -12.40 -10.55
C PHE A 83 7.81 -11.26 -11.31
N THR A 84 6.98 -11.63 -12.28
CA THR A 84 6.06 -10.74 -12.98
C THR A 84 4.63 -11.22 -12.71
N GLN A 85 3.78 -10.29 -12.28
CA GLN A 85 2.36 -10.49 -12.06
C GLN A 85 1.56 -10.03 -13.28
N TYR A 86 0.52 -10.77 -13.62
CA TYR A 86 -0.49 -10.42 -14.61
C TYR A 86 -1.88 -10.48 -13.98
N ASN A 87 -2.74 -9.55 -14.39
CA ASN A 87 -4.10 -9.46 -13.89
C ASN A 87 -5.08 -10.03 -14.91
N ILE A 88 -5.89 -11.01 -14.50
CA ILE A 88 -7.01 -11.54 -15.30
C ILE A 88 -8.30 -11.09 -14.64
N GLN A 89 -9.04 -10.20 -15.30
CA GLN A 89 -10.32 -9.73 -14.79
C GLN A 89 -11.32 -10.89 -14.67
N LYS A 90 -12.07 -10.92 -13.57
CA LYS A 90 -13.12 -11.89 -13.26
C LYS A 90 -14.48 -11.17 -13.29
N LYS A 91 -15.55 -11.97 -13.27
CA LYS A 91 -16.92 -11.44 -13.18
C LYS A 91 -17.10 -10.71 -11.85
N ALA A 92 -17.93 -9.67 -11.86
CA ALA A 92 -18.35 -8.95 -10.67
C ALA A 92 -18.90 -9.92 -9.61
N MET A 93 -18.70 -9.58 -8.34
CA MET A 93 -19.19 -10.32 -7.18
C MET A 93 -19.42 -9.38 -6.01
N THR A 94 -20.22 -9.77 -5.03
CA THR A 94 -20.38 -8.96 -3.81
C THR A 94 -19.24 -9.19 -2.82
N VAL A 95 -19.07 -8.29 -1.85
CA VAL A 95 -18.11 -8.47 -0.75
C VAL A 95 -18.43 -9.72 0.06
N GLY A 96 -19.70 -10.04 0.28
CA GLY A 96 -20.11 -11.28 0.95
C GLY A 96 -19.69 -12.54 0.20
N GLU A 97 -19.81 -12.55 -1.14
CA GLU A 97 -19.30 -13.64 -1.99
C GLU A 97 -17.78 -13.72 -1.94
N TYR A 98 -17.10 -12.58 -2.04
CA TYR A 98 -15.65 -12.48 -1.97
C TYR A 98 -15.12 -13.00 -0.62
N ARG A 99 -15.76 -12.64 0.49
CA ARG A 99 -15.38 -13.11 1.84
C ARG A 99 -15.53 -14.63 1.97
N ARG A 100 -16.62 -15.21 1.45
CA ARG A 100 -16.78 -16.69 1.41
C ARG A 100 -15.67 -17.35 0.60
N LEU A 101 -15.29 -16.74 -0.53
CA LEU A 101 -14.20 -17.25 -1.36
C LEU A 101 -12.84 -17.17 -0.65
N ALA A 102 -12.52 -16.02 -0.06
CA ALA A 102 -11.28 -15.77 0.66
C ALA A 102 -11.08 -16.74 1.85
N ASN A 103 -12.18 -17.14 2.51
CA ASN A 103 -12.16 -18.07 3.64
C ASN A 103 -12.31 -19.55 3.24
N SER A 104 -12.46 -19.87 1.96
CA SER A 104 -12.51 -21.25 1.49
C SER A 104 -11.17 -21.96 1.69
N GLU A 105 -11.18 -23.29 1.81
CA GLU A 105 -9.94 -24.09 1.97
C GLU A 105 -8.88 -23.84 0.90
N LYS A 106 -9.32 -23.42 -0.30
CA LYS A 106 -8.44 -23.12 -1.43
C LYS A 106 -7.65 -21.81 -1.27
N TYR A 107 -8.25 -20.80 -0.64
CA TYR A 107 -7.69 -19.44 -0.59
C TYR A 107 -7.40 -18.94 0.82
N CYS A 108 -7.81 -19.68 1.86
CA CYS A 108 -7.60 -19.24 3.24
C CYS A 108 -6.12 -19.11 3.59
N THR A 109 -5.84 -18.24 4.55
CA THR A 109 -4.49 -18.06 5.08
C THR A 109 -3.98 -19.39 5.67
N PRO A 110 -2.79 -19.87 5.27
CA PRO A 110 -2.26 -21.11 5.79
C PRO A 110 -1.92 -20.95 7.28
N ARG A 111 -1.98 -22.05 8.04
CA ARG A 111 -1.47 -22.06 9.41
C ARG A 111 -0.03 -21.59 9.43
N HIS A 112 0.31 -20.70 10.36
CA HIS A 112 1.63 -20.12 10.51
C HIS A 112 1.92 -19.81 11.98
N GLN A 113 3.21 -19.76 12.33
CA GLN A 113 3.63 -19.52 13.72
C GLN A 113 3.72 -18.04 14.05
N ASP A 114 4.29 -17.27 13.12
CA ASP A 114 4.55 -15.85 13.25
C ASP A 114 4.56 -15.19 11.86
N PHE A 115 4.81 -13.88 11.85
CA PHE A 115 4.92 -13.10 10.64
C PHE A 115 6.02 -13.60 9.70
N ASP A 116 7.20 -13.95 10.23
CA ASP A 116 8.34 -14.38 9.41
C ASP A 116 8.05 -15.73 8.73
N ASP A 117 7.34 -16.64 9.39
CA ASP A 117 6.85 -17.88 8.82
C ASP A 117 5.82 -17.64 7.71
N LEU A 118 4.89 -16.71 7.91
CA LEU A 118 3.91 -16.34 6.90
C LEU A 118 4.58 -15.66 5.69
N GLU A 119 5.55 -14.78 5.90
CA GLU A 119 6.33 -14.10 4.86
C GLU A 119 7.13 -15.12 4.01
N ARG A 120 7.78 -16.10 4.66
CA ARG A 120 8.45 -17.20 3.96
C ARG A 120 7.47 -18.02 3.11
N LYS A 121 6.27 -18.32 3.65
CA LYS A 121 5.22 -19.04 2.91
C LYS A 121 4.69 -18.23 1.73
N TYR A 122 4.55 -16.91 1.88
CA TYR A 122 4.15 -16.03 0.78
C TYR A 122 5.14 -16.12 -0.39
N TRP A 123 6.43 -15.85 -0.14
CA TRP A 123 7.44 -15.86 -1.22
C TRP A 123 7.67 -17.26 -1.80
N LYS A 124 7.55 -18.33 -0.99
CA LYS A 124 7.69 -19.72 -1.47
C LYS A 124 6.53 -20.14 -2.38
N ASN A 125 5.31 -19.70 -2.08
CA ASN A 125 4.10 -20.20 -2.75
C ASN A 125 3.49 -19.20 -3.74
N LEU A 126 4.14 -18.08 -4.01
CA LEU A 126 3.58 -16.95 -4.76
C LEU A 126 2.96 -17.36 -6.11
N THR A 127 3.62 -18.27 -6.84
CA THR A 127 3.20 -18.77 -8.17
C THR A 127 2.12 -19.86 -8.12
N PHE A 128 1.81 -20.44 -6.95
CA PHE A 128 0.81 -21.50 -6.79
C PHE A 128 -0.52 -20.95 -6.35
N VAL A 129 -1.62 -21.32 -7.02
CA VAL A 129 -2.97 -20.80 -6.73
C VAL A 129 -3.00 -19.27 -6.80
N SER A 130 -3.42 -18.76 -7.96
CA SER A 130 -3.57 -17.33 -8.20
C SER A 130 -4.72 -16.75 -7.37
N PRO A 131 -4.46 -15.85 -6.41
CA PRO A 131 -5.49 -15.23 -5.59
C PRO A 131 -6.31 -14.25 -6.44
N ILE A 132 -7.46 -13.82 -5.90
CA ILE A 132 -8.31 -12.79 -6.51
C ILE A 132 -8.24 -11.56 -5.62
N TYR A 133 -8.12 -10.38 -6.20
CA TYR A 133 -8.05 -9.11 -5.48
C TYR A 133 -9.19 -8.20 -5.96
N GLY A 134 -10.01 -7.70 -5.03
CA GLY A 134 -10.98 -6.64 -5.31
C GLY A 134 -10.28 -5.29 -5.16
N ALA A 135 -9.66 -4.79 -6.23
CA ALA A 135 -8.87 -3.57 -6.21
C ALA A 135 -9.55 -2.43 -6.96
N ASP A 136 -9.14 -1.19 -6.64
CA ASP A 136 -9.49 0.04 -7.36
C ASP A 136 -11.01 0.27 -7.47
N ILE A 137 -11.73 0.04 -6.37
CA ILE A 137 -13.18 0.23 -6.29
C ILE A 137 -13.45 1.63 -5.77
N SER A 138 -13.97 2.52 -6.60
CA SER A 138 -14.31 3.90 -6.21
C SER A 138 -15.31 3.91 -5.04
N GLY A 139 -14.96 4.58 -3.94
CA GLY A 139 -15.83 4.72 -2.78
C GLY A 139 -15.09 4.89 -1.46
N SER A 140 -15.85 5.18 -0.41
CA SER A 140 -15.37 5.28 0.97
C SER A 140 -16.27 4.48 1.90
N LEU A 141 -15.70 3.91 2.96
CA LEU A 141 -16.44 3.28 4.06
C LEU A 141 -16.55 4.19 5.29
N TYR A 142 -16.06 5.42 5.21
CA TYR A 142 -16.18 6.39 6.30
C TYR A 142 -17.64 6.80 6.49
N ASP A 143 -18.08 6.95 7.73
CA ASP A 143 -19.37 7.57 8.04
C ASP A 143 -19.31 9.08 7.71
N ASP A 144 -20.45 9.65 7.32
CA ASP A 144 -20.54 11.04 6.80
C ASP A 144 -20.14 12.10 7.84
N ASP A 145 -20.26 11.80 9.14
CA ASP A 145 -19.94 12.70 10.25
C ASP A 145 -18.45 12.68 10.64
N VAL A 146 -17.64 11.83 10.02
CA VAL A 146 -16.20 11.71 10.33
C VAL A 146 -15.40 12.81 9.61
N ALA A 147 -14.97 13.81 10.39
CA ALA A 147 -14.19 14.93 9.89
C ALA A 147 -12.67 14.70 9.91
N GLN A 148 -12.15 13.96 10.88
CA GLN A 148 -10.71 13.75 11.05
C GLN A 148 -10.23 12.65 10.12
N TRP A 149 -9.18 12.92 9.34
CA TRP A 149 -8.48 11.92 8.51
C TRP A 149 -9.43 11.13 7.58
N ASN A 150 -10.45 11.80 7.06
CA ASN A 150 -11.37 11.23 6.09
C ASN A 150 -10.67 11.17 4.73
N ILE A 151 -10.38 9.97 4.23
CA ILE A 151 -9.67 9.79 2.95
C ILE A 151 -10.47 10.35 1.77
N GLY A 152 -11.80 10.41 1.88
CA GLY A 152 -12.66 11.07 0.89
C GLY A 152 -12.56 12.59 0.89
N SER A 153 -11.98 13.20 1.93
CA SER A 153 -11.77 14.65 2.02
C SER A 153 -10.64 14.99 2.99
N LEU A 154 -9.39 14.81 2.53
CA LEU A 154 -8.20 15.09 3.33
C LEU A 154 -7.91 16.58 3.48
N ARG A 155 -8.56 17.43 2.66
CA ARG A 155 -8.39 18.90 2.65
C ARG A 155 -6.94 19.29 2.38
N THR A 156 -6.35 18.64 1.38
CA THR A 156 -4.98 18.93 0.92
C THR A 156 -5.00 19.88 -0.27
N ILE A 157 -3.82 20.24 -0.79
CA ILE A 157 -3.71 21.00 -2.03
C ILE A 157 -4.26 20.22 -3.25
N LEU A 158 -4.30 18.88 -3.19
CA LEU A 158 -4.87 18.07 -4.28
C LEU A 158 -6.39 18.27 -4.39
N ASP A 159 -7.08 18.52 -3.28
CA ASP A 159 -8.50 18.90 -3.28
C ASP A 159 -8.72 20.24 -4.02
N MET A 160 -7.71 21.12 -4.08
CA MET A 160 -7.81 22.37 -4.84
C MET A 160 -7.80 22.13 -6.35
N VAL A 161 -7.14 21.07 -6.84
CA VAL A 161 -7.15 20.72 -8.28
C VAL A 161 -8.57 20.41 -8.74
N GLU A 162 -9.34 19.69 -7.92
CA GLU A 162 -10.76 19.46 -8.22
C GLU A 162 -11.56 20.77 -8.12
N ARG A 163 -11.40 21.53 -7.03
CA ARG A 163 -12.22 22.73 -6.77
C ARG A 163 -11.96 23.88 -7.72
N GLU A 164 -10.70 24.10 -8.11
CA GLU A 164 -10.29 25.25 -8.92
C GLU A 164 -10.18 24.90 -10.41
N CYS A 165 -9.76 23.68 -10.75
CA CYS A 165 -9.60 23.25 -12.14
C CYS A 165 -10.73 22.36 -12.65
N GLY A 166 -11.62 21.85 -11.77
CA GLY A 166 -12.73 20.98 -12.15
C GLY A 166 -12.32 19.56 -12.55
N THR A 167 -11.09 19.13 -12.23
CA THR A 167 -10.55 17.85 -12.70
C THR A 167 -10.62 16.79 -11.61
N ILE A 168 -11.35 15.70 -11.88
CA ILE A 168 -11.38 14.49 -11.05
C ILE A 168 -10.42 13.47 -11.64
N ILE A 169 -9.52 12.94 -10.82
CA ILE A 169 -8.57 11.89 -11.18
C ILE A 169 -8.81 10.71 -10.24
N GLU A 170 -9.50 9.69 -10.74
CA GLU A 170 -9.94 8.55 -9.93
C GLU A 170 -8.74 7.88 -9.23
N GLY A 171 -8.82 7.72 -7.91
CA GLY A 171 -7.75 7.15 -7.10
C GLY A 171 -6.63 8.08 -6.70
N VAL A 172 -6.59 9.30 -7.25
CA VAL A 172 -5.59 10.33 -6.90
C VAL A 172 -6.23 11.37 -5.99
N ASN A 173 -7.42 11.88 -6.36
CA ASN A 173 -8.20 12.78 -5.50
C ASN A 173 -9.56 12.19 -5.10
N THR A 174 -9.84 10.93 -5.44
CA THR A 174 -10.99 10.17 -4.93
C THR A 174 -10.52 8.87 -4.25
N PRO A 175 -11.23 8.40 -3.21
CA PRO A 175 -10.82 7.22 -2.46
C PRO A 175 -11.10 5.92 -3.24
N TYR A 176 -10.18 4.96 -3.11
CA TYR A 176 -10.36 3.58 -3.54
C TYR A 176 -10.47 2.62 -2.36
N LEU A 177 -11.36 1.64 -2.50
CA LEU A 177 -11.49 0.48 -1.62
C LEU A 177 -10.75 -0.71 -2.21
N TYR A 178 -10.16 -1.48 -1.30
CA TYR A 178 -9.39 -2.68 -1.61
C TYR A 178 -9.81 -3.84 -0.71
N PHE A 179 -10.39 -4.89 -1.29
CA PHE A 179 -10.71 -6.14 -0.60
C PHE A 179 -9.64 -7.18 -0.92
N GLY A 180 -8.80 -7.50 0.07
CA GLY A 180 -7.70 -8.45 -0.05
C GLY A 180 -8.04 -9.85 0.44
N MET A 181 -7.35 -10.86 -0.08
CA MET A 181 -7.29 -12.21 0.49
C MET A 181 -5.82 -12.65 0.61
N TRP A 182 -5.58 -13.81 1.21
CA TRP A 182 -4.23 -14.38 1.30
C TRP A 182 -3.53 -14.36 -0.07
N LYS A 183 -2.27 -13.92 -0.07
CA LYS A 183 -1.38 -13.72 -1.23
C LYS A 183 -1.76 -12.62 -2.23
N THR A 184 -2.87 -11.89 -2.05
CA THR A 184 -3.09 -10.71 -2.90
C THR A 184 -1.94 -9.72 -2.75
N THR A 185 -1.47 -9.18 -3.86
CA THR A 185 -0.18 -8.50 -3.95
C THR A 185 -0.31 -7.16 -4.66
N PHE A 186 0.38 -6.15 -4.14
CA PHE A 186 0.69 -4.91 -4.85
C PHE A 186 2.19 -4.90 -5.15
N ALA A 187 2.54 -4.64 -6.41
CA ALA A 187 3.92 -4.73 -6.87
C ALA A 187 4.77 -3.52 -6.46
N TRP A 188 6.08 -3.59 -6.72
CA TRP A 188 6.96 -2.44 -6.52
C TRP A 188 6.54 -1.27 -7.42
N HIS A 189 6.23 -0.13 -6.82
CA HIS A 189 5.89 1.11 -7.52
C HIS A 189 6.10 2.32 -6.60
N THR A 190 6.07 3.51 -7.21
CA THR A 190 5.75 4.78 -6.54
C THR A 190 4.38 5.23 -7.02
N GLU A 191 3.69 6.06 -6.23
CA GLU A 191 2.39 6.62 -6.58
C GLU A 191 2.46 7.46 -7.85
N ASP A 192 1.34 7.64 -8.55
CA ASP A 192 1.29 8.47 -9.75
C ASP A 192 1.78 9.89 -9.44
N MET A 193 2.60 10.43 -10.35
CA MET A 193 3.32 11.70 -10.17
C MET A 193 4.22 11.77 -8.92
N ASP A 194 4.58 10.61 -8.35
CA ASP A 194 5.36 10.49 -7.11
C ASP A 194 4.71 11.23 -5.91
N LEU A 195 3.38 11.27 -5.90
CA LEU A 195 2.59 11.84 -4.81
C LEU A 195 2.68 10.99 -3.53
N TYR A 196 2.19 11.56 -2.43
CA TYR A 196 1.91 10.80 -1.21
C TYR A 196 0.64 9.97 -1.39
N SER A 197 0.59 8.82 -0.71
CA SER A 197 -0.63 8.04 -0.52
C SER A 197 -0.92 7.86 0.97
N ILE A 198 -2.20 7.68 1.29
CA ILE A 198 -2.67 7.27 2.61
C ILE A 198 -3.45 5.97 2.48
N ASN A 199 -3.20 5.02 3.39
CA ASN A 199 -3.91 3.75 3.44
C ASN A 199 -4.47 3.52 4.84
N TYR A 200 -5.77 3.24 4.93
CA TYR A 200 -6.42 2.85 6.16
C TYR A 200 -6.96 1.42 6.05
N LEU A 201 -6.52 0.54 6.95
CA LEU A 201 -7.01 -0.84 7.04
C LEU A 201 -8.28 -0.85 7.89
N HIS A 202 -9.45 -0.84 7.24
CA HIS A 202 -10.76 -0.78 7.90
C HIS A 202 -11.02 -1.95 8.84
N PHE A 203 -10.80 -3.18 8.38
CA PHE A 203 -10.98 -4.42 9.15
C PHE A 203 -10.25 -5.59 8.46
N GLY A 204 -10.24 -6.75 9.11
CA GLY A 204 -9.72 -8.00 8.54
C GLY A 204 -8.26 -8.28 8.90
N GLU A 205 -7.62 -9.10 8.08
CA GLU A 205 -6.25 -9.58 8.31
C GLU A 205 -5.20 -8.50 7.98
N PRO A 206 -3.98 -8.59 8.57
CA PRO A 206 -2.92 -7.61 8.34
C PRO A 206 -2.46 -7.50 6.87
N LYS A 207 -1.94 -6.32 6.51
CA LYS A 207 -1.24 -6.05 5.26
C LYS A 207 0.24 -5.76 5.56
N SER A 208 1.13 -6.59 5.01
CA SER A 208 2.59 -6.40 5.15
C SER A 208 3.12 -5.47 4.06
N TRP A 209 4.05 -4.59 4.43
CA TRP A 209 4.66 -3.63 3.51
C TRP A 209 6.17 -3.82 3.43
N TYR A 210 6.73 -3.56 2.24
CA TYR A 210 8.15 -3.31 2.05
C TYR A 210 8.31 -1.89 1.52
N ALA A 211 9.28 -1.16 2.07
CA ALA A 211 9.59 0.20 1.62
C ALA A 211 11.09 0.35 1.38
N ILE A 212 11.44 1.03 0.30
CA ILE A 212 12.82 1.43 -0.01
C ILE A 212 12.90 2.94 0.22
N PRO A 213 13.88 3.44 1.00
CA PRO A 213 14.09 4.87 1.18
C PRO A 213 14.12 5.61 -0.16
N PRO A 214 13.44 6.76 -0.32
CA PRO A 214 13.43 7.52 -1.58
C PRO A 214 14.85 7.85 -2.08
N GLU A 215 15.78 8.14 -1.17
CA GLU A 215 17.21 8.35 -1.44
C GLU A 215 17.92 7.15 -2.11
N HIS A 216 17.28 5.98 -2.15
CA HIS A 216 17.77 4.76 -2.78
C HIS A 216 16.87 4.23 -3.91
N GLY A 217 15.79 4.94 -4.28
CA GLY A 217 14.85 4.52 -5.33
C GLY A 217 15.53 4.22 -6.67
N LYS A 218 16.48 5.08 -7.10
CA LYS A 218 17.26 4.86 -8.34
C LYS A 218 18.10 3.58 -8.34
N ARG A 219 18.46 3.05 -7.17
CA ARG A 219 19.19 1.78 -7.07
C ARG A 219 18.27 0.59 -7.33
N LEU A 220 17.02 0.66 -6.87
CA LEU A 220 15.98 -0.32 -7.21
C LEU A 220 15.67 -0.31 -8.70
N GLU A 221 15.47 0.88 -9.29
CA GLU A 221 15.19 1.03 -10.73
C GLU A 221 16.29 0.35 -11.57
N ARG A 222 17.57 0.63 -11.27
CA ARG A 222 18.71 0.00 -11.96
C ARG A 222 18.72 -1.53 -11.79
N LEU A 223 18.44 -2.02 -10.59
CA LEU A 223 18.35 -3.47 -10.33
C LEU A 223 17.23 -4.10 -11.17
N ALA A 224 16.06 -3.45 -11.21
CA ALA A 224 14.91 -3.92 -11.96
C ALA A 224 15.17 -3.90 -13.47
N ILE A 225 15.79 -2.85 -14.01
CA ILE A 225 16.21 -2.78 -15.43
C ILE A 225 17.10 -3.97 -15.81
N GLY A 226 18.04 -4.35 -14.93
CA GLY A 226 18.94 -5.48 -15.17
C GLY A 226 18.26 -6.84 -15.17
N PHE A 227 17.22 -7.04 -14.36
CA PHE A 227 16.50 -8.32 -14.26
C PHE A 227 15.30 -8.46 -15.19
N PHE A 228 14.73 -7.36 -15.65
CA PHE A 228 13.55 -7.33 -16.51
C PHE A 228 13.84 -6.58 -17.82
N PRO A 229 14.83 -7.03 -18.62
CA PRO A 229 15.27 -6.32 -19.83
C PRO A 229 14.17 -6.19 -20.89
N GLY A 230 13.28 -7.18 -21.01
CA GLY A 230 12.14 -7.10 -21.94
C GLY A 230 11.15 -6.00 -21.55
N SER A 231 10.91 -5.80 -20.25
CA SER A 231 10.02 -4.75 -19.75
C SER A 231 10.68 -3.37 -19.87
N SER A 232 11.96 -3.25 -19.55
CA SER A 232 12.68 -1.97 -19.60
C SER A 232 12.92 -1.47 -21.02
N GLN A 233 13.10 -2.37 -22.00
CA GLN A 233 13.16 -1.98 -23.42
C GLN A 233 11.82 -1.44 -23.94
N GLY A 234 10.69 -1.90 -23.37
CA GLY A 234 9.36 -1.46 -23.77
C GLY A 234 8.89 -0.17 -23.09
N CYS A 235 9.41 0.15 -21.90
CA CYS A 235 9.03 1.33 -21.14
C CYS A 235 10.11 1.70 -20.11
N ASP A 236 10.59 2.94 -20.16
CA ASP A 236 11.59 3.47 -19.22
C ASP A 236 11.11 3.45 -17.76
N ALA A 237 9.80 3.54 -17.55
CA ALA A 237 9.17 3.58 -16.24
C ALA A 237 8.30 2.33 -15.95
N PHE A 238 8.67 1.16 -16.46
CA PHE A 238 7.84 -0.06 -16.39
C PHE A 238 7.40 -0.50 -14.98
N LEU A 239 8.08 -0.06 -13.91
CA LEU A 239 7.64 -0.29 -12.53
C LEU A 239 6.27 0.37 -12.24
N ARG A 240 5.93 1.45 -12.96
CA ARG A 240 4.59 2.08 -12.94
C ARG A 240 3.48 1.14 -13.40
N HIS A 241 3.81 0.07 -14.14
CA HIS A 241 2.82 -0.92 -14.57
C HIS A 241 2.33 -1.80 -13.40
N LYS A 242 2.94 -1.69 -12.20
CA LYS A 242 2.57 -2.43 -10.99
C LYS A 242 2.53 -3.96 -11.20
N MET A 243 3.49 -4.48 -11.97
CA MET A 243 3.61 -5.92 -12.29
C MET A 243 4.89 -6.59 -11.75
N THR A 244 5.88 -5.83 -11.30
CA THR A 244 7.21 -6.35 -10.97
C THR A 244 7.35 -6.66 -9.48
N LEU A 245 7.63 -7.91 -9.14
CA LEU A 245 7.82 -8.38 -7.77
C LEU A 245 9.28 -8.81 -7.57
N ILE A 246 9.93 -8.24 -6.57
CA ILE A 246 11.30 -8.55 -6.18
C ILE A 246 11.29 -8.87 -4.68
N SER A 247 11.80 -10.04 -4.31
CA SER A 247 11.78 -10.51 -2.93
C SER A 247 12.85 -9.82 -2.06
N PRO A 248 12.66 -9.74 -0.73
CA PRO A 248 13.64 -9.17 0.18
C PRO A 248 15.00 -9.91 0.14
N ILE A 249 15.02 -11.19 -0.22
CA ILE A 249 16.26 -11.96 -0.39
C ILE A 249 17.09 -11.39 -1.55
N ILE A 250 16.45 -11.04 -2.67
CA ILE A 250 17.13 -10.42 -3.80
C ILE A 250 17.60 -9.00 -3.45
N LEU A 251 16.75 -8.20 -2.80
CA LEU A 251 17.15 -6.85 -2.36
C LEU A 251 18.39 -6.91 -1.46
N LYS A 252 18.39 -7.81 -0.46
CA LYS A 252 19.54 -8.02 0.43
C LYS A 252 20.78 -8.49 -0.33
N LYS A 253 20.64 -9.43 -1.27
CA LYS A 253 21.75 -9.95 -2.09
C LYS A 253 22.45 -8.86 -2.90
N TYR A 254 21.71 -7.87 -3.41
CA TYR A 254 22.25 -6.77 -4.20
C TYR A 254 22.45 -5.48 -3.39
N GLY A 255 22.38 -5.57 -2.06
CA GLY A 255 22.65 -4.45 -1.17
C GLY A 255 21.65 -3.29 -1.30
N ILE A 256 20.43 -3.53 -1.76
CA ILE A 256 19.36 -2.54 -1.78
C ILE A 256 18.79 -2.42 -0.36
N PRO A 257 18.90 -1.25 0.29
CA PRO A 257 18.34 -1.03 1.62
C PRO A 257 16.81 -0.97 1.53
N PHE A 258 16.16 -1.70 2.42
CA PHE A 258 14.70 -1.71 2.54
C PHE A 258 14.31 -1.92 4.01
N SER A 259 13.11 -1.51 4.36
CA SER A 259 12.44 -1.82 5.63
C SER A 259 11.16 -2.61 5.36
N ARG A 260 10.71 -3.36 6.36
CA ARG A 260 9.42 -4.05 6.34
C ARG A 260 8.58 -3.67 7.56
N HIS A 261 7.26 -3.63 7.39
CA HIS A 261 6.32 -3.31 8.45
C HIS A 261 5.03 -4.12 8.35
#